data_AF-A0A0Q9PI51-F1
#
_entry.id   AF-A0A0Q9PI51-F1
#
_cell.length_a   1.000
_cell.length_b   1.000
_cell.length_c   1.000
_cell.angle_alpha   90.00
_cell.angle_beta   90.00
_cell.angle_gamma   90.00
#
_symmetry.space_group_name_H-M   'P 1'
#
loop_
_entity.id
_entity.type
_entity.pdbx_description
1 polymer ?
#
loop_
_entity_poly.entity_id
_entity_poly.type
_entity_poly.pdbx_seq_one_letter_code
_entity_poly.pdbx_strand_id
1 'polypeptide(L)'
;MAMAFGAFGAAAQAAPSPPTPHYTITDLGTLGGTFSLAYGINSRGQISGFSTLAGDTVEHSFVRKSSRMIDLGALGGPHSQSLAGINELGMATGAAELDTPDPSGEDFCGFGTHLICRGFVWRDGLMLPLDTLGGHNSAAAMVNNFGVVAGYAETAVPDAACPPPQVLHYRPAVWAGTKALTLPLYQGDTEGAAFWLNDLGESVGASGVCATFDARYSMPFRPDHALLWRLGRAIDLGNLGGKFNNAAFGINEHSEVVGASELAGDTPTSGFQHAFLWRRGVMTDLGTLPGDQQSAAIGINNYAQATGVSVDAQGDTTGFLWQHGRMYNLNDLIPADSGMYILDGFGINDHGQVVGLAVQLVTGEVHGFLANLDNGGSTAVQVRAHQAKPMLSAQARRQIGVWVHAKRIGVRLAK
;
A
#
# COMPACT_ATOMS: atom_id res chain seq x y z
N MET A 1 30.97 66.28 2.52
CA MET A 1 29.63 65.84 2.96
C MET A 1 29.44 64.42 2.42
N ALA A 2 29.84 63.42 3.20
CA ALA A 2 29.73 62.01 2.83
C ALA A 2 28.51 61.42 3.56
N MET A 3 27.50 60.98 2.82
CA MET A 3 26.38 60.22 3.36
C MET A 3 26.72 58.73 3.30
N ALA A 4 26.80 58.08 4.45
CA ALA A 4 26.85 56.63 4.57
C ALA A 4 25.42 56.08 4.54
N PHE A 5 25.10 55.25 3.55
CA PHE A 5 23.90 54.44 3.55
C PHE A 5 24.16 53.16 4.36
N GLY A 6 23.52 53.05 5.52
CA GLY A 6 23.49 51.81 6.31
C GLY A 6 22.55 50.80 5.66
N ALA A 7 23.07 49.63 5.32
CA ALA A 7 22.27 48.48 4.91
C ALA A 7 21.67 47.82 6.17
N PHE A 8 20.35 47.89 6.33
CA PHE A 8 19.63 47.05 7.28
C PHE A 8 19.39 45.69 6.63
N GLY A 9 20.16 44.67 7.05
CA GLY A 9 19.85 43.28 6.75
C GLY A 9 18.62 42.85 7.56
N ALA A 10 17.48 42.69 6.90
CA ALA A 10 16.33 42.04 7.51
C ALA A 10 16.62 40.53 7.57
N ALA A 11 16.85 40.01 8.78
CA ALA A 11 16.87 38.57 9.03
C ALA A 11 15.47 38.02 8.69
N ALA A 12 15.40 37.11 7.71
CA ALA A 12 14.19 36.36 7.44
C ALA A 12 13.84 35.53 8.69
N GLN A 13 12.75 35.90 9.37
CA GLN A 13 12.20 35.06 10.44
C GLN A 13 11.72 33.75 9.81
N ALA A 14 12.24 32.63 10.34
CA ALA A 14 11.75 31.31 9.98
C ALA A 14 10.25 31.27 10.22
N ALA A 15 9.49 30.83 9.22
CA ALA A 15 8.05 30.61 9.37
C ALA A 15 7.82 29.64 10.54
N PRO A 16 6.78 29.85 11.37
CA PRO A 16 6.47 28.93 12.46
C PRO A 16 6.23 27.52 11.90
N SER A 17 6.77 26.51 12.60
CA SER A 17 6.54 25.11 12.24
C SER A 17 5.03 24.82 12.18
N PRO A 18 4.54 24.10 11.17
CA PRO A 18 3.13 23.74 11.09
C PRO A 18 2.70 22.96 12.35
N PRO A 19 1.45 23.12 12.81
CA PRO A 19 0.97 22.42 14.00
C PRO A 19 1.03 20.91 13.79
N THR A 20 1.40 20.18 14.84
CA THR A 20 1.38 18.72 14.85
C THR A 20 -0.08 18.25 14.74
N PRO A 21 -0.41 17.33 13.83
CA PRO A 21 -1.77 16.80 13.70
C PRO A 21 -2.12 15.92 14.91
N HIS A 22 -3.41 15.79 15.18
CA HIS A 22 -3.93 14.93 16.25
C HIS A 22 -5.05 14.06 15.68
N TYR A 23 -5.11 12.83 16.14
CA TYR A 23 -6.07 11.85 15.66
C TYR A 23 -6.83 11.20 16.81
N THR A 24 -8.10 10.88 16.56
CA THR A 24 -8.79 9.78 17.22
C THR A 24 -8.58 8.50 16.40
N ILE A 25 -8.60 7.34 17.05
CA ILE A 25 -8.46 6.03 16.40
C ILE A 25 -9.67 5.16 16.69
N THR A 26 -10.16 4.48 15.65
CA THR A 26 -11.26 3.53 15.71
C THR A 26 -10.76 2.17 15.24
N ASP A 27 -10.92 1.15 16.07
CA ASP A 27 -10.75 -0.25 15.67
C ASP A 27 -11.92 -0.67 14.75
N LEU A 28 -11.61 -1.24 13.60
CA LEU A 28 -12.60 -1.71 12.63
C LEU A 28 -13.16 -3.09 12.96
N GLY A 29 -12.46 -3.88 13.78
CA GLY A 29 -12.79 -5.27 14.09
C GLY A 29 -12.54 -6.22 12.92
N THR A 30 -13.20 -7.38 12.94
CA THR A 30 -13.03 -8.46 11.95
C THR A 30 -14.38 -8.97 11.42
N LEU A 31 -14.36 -9.87 10.44
CA LEU A 31 -15.51 -10.65 9.97
C LEU A 31 -15.79 -11.89 10.86
N GLY A 32 -15.24 -11.93 12.07
CA GLY A 32 -15.44 -13.00 13.05
C GLY A 32 -14.18 -13.82 13.35
N GLY A 33 -13.09 -13.61 12.60
CA GLY A 33 -11.76 -14.11 12.93
C GLY A 33 -10.98 -13.16 13.84
N THR A 34 -9.66 -13.31 13.84
CA THR A 34 -8.73 -12.56 14.71
C THR A 34 -7.81 -11.61 13.94
N PHE A 35 -7.98 -11.50 12.61
CA PHE A 35 -7.16 -10.64 11.76
C PHE A 35 -8.01 -9.81 10.80
N SER A 36 -7.65 -8.54 10.64
CA SER A 36 -8.10 -7.69 9.55
C SER A 36 -7.09 -6.60 9.25
N LEU A 37 -7.20 -6.02 8.06
CA LEU A 37 -6.53 -4.76 7.73
C LEU A 37 -7.35 -3.95 6.74
N ALA A 38 -7.08 -2.65 6.67
CA ALA A 38 -7.72 -1.72 5.76
C ALA A 38 -6.71 -1.11 4.80
N TYR A 39 -6.96 -1.25 3.49
CA TYR A 39 -6.05 -0.77 2.45
C TYR A 39 -6.44 0.60 1.90
N GLY A 40 -7.73 0.79 1.62
CA GLY A 40 -8.23 1.96 0.92
C GLY A 40 -9.30 2.70 1.71
N ILE A 41 -9.33 4.02 1.59
CA ILE A 41 -10.40 4.88 2.12
C ILE A 41 -10.75 5.95 1.09
N ASN A 42 -12.04 6.15 0.83
CA ASN A 42 -12.52 7.25 -0.01
C ASN A 42 -12.96 8.47 0.84
N SER A 43 -13.31 9.57 0.18
CA SER A 43 -13.72 10.83 0.81
C SER A 43 -15.07 10.71 1.53
N ARG A 44 -15.86 9.67 1.21
CA ARG A 44 -17.10 9.33 1.93
C ARG A 44 -16.86 8.52 3.21
N GLY A 45 -15.61 8.21 3.55
CA GLY A 45 -15.24 7.40 4.72
C GLY A 45 -15.59 5.92 4.56
N GLN A 46 -15.77 5.43 3.33
CA GLN A 46 -15.89 4.00 3.07
C GLN A 46 -14.49 3.39 2.97
N ILE A 47 -14.34 2.20 3.54
CA ILE A 47 -13.03 1.56 3.68
C ILE A 47 -13.08 0.20 3.00
N SER A 48 -12.07 -0.13 2.20
CA SER A 48 -11.85 -1.49 1.69
C SER A 48 -10.68 -2.16 2.40
N GLY A 49 -10.76 -3.48 2.53
CA GLY A 49 -9.73 -4.27 3.17
C GLY A 49 -10.04 -5.76 3.06
N PHE A 50 -9.43 -6.55 3.92
CA PHE A 50 -9.82 -7.94 4.10
C PHE A 50 -9.78 -8.31 5.58
N SER A 51 -10.49 -9.38 5.91
CA SER A 51 -10.52 -9.94 7.26
C SER A 51 -10.66 -11.45 7.22
N THR A 52 -10.08 -12.11 8.22
CA THR A 52 -10.32 -13.51 8.45
C THR A 52 -11.73 -13.74 8.97
N LEU A 53 -12.32 -14.85 8.52
CA LEU A 53 -13.57 -15.37 9.04
C LEU A 53 -13.33 -16.15 10.34
N ALA A 54 -14.42 -16.52 11.00
CA ALA A 54 -14.36 -17.36 12.20
C ALA A 54 -13.51 -18.62 11.95
N GLY A 55 -12.52 -18.85 12.81
CA GLY A 55 -11.58 -19.96 12.71
C GLY A 55 -10.26 -19.66 11.99
N ASP A 56 -10.11 -18.47 11.40
CA ASP A 56 -8.86 -17.97 10.80
C ASP A 56 -8.27 -18.88 9.69
N THR A 57 -9.11 -19.65 9.01
CA THR A 57 -8.71 -20.49 7.87
C THR A 57 -9.12 -19.91 6.53
N VAL A 58 -10.04 -18.94 6.53
CA VAL A 58 -10.58 -18.28 5.34
C VAL A 58 -10.47 -16.78 5.53
N GLU A 59 -10.16 -16.06 4.45
CA GLU A 59 -10.08 -14.60 4.42
C GLU A 59 -10.90 -14.06 3.27
N HIS A 60 -11.69 -13.02 3.56
CA HIS A 60 -12.51 -12.35 2.58
C HIS A 60 -12.23 -10.86 2.57
N SER A 61 -12.32 -10.28 1.38
CA SER A 61 -12.42 -8.84 1.19
C SER A 61 -13.65 -8.30 1.91
N PHE A 62 -13.54 -7.08 2.45
CA PHE A 62 -14.69 -6.35 2.97
C PHE A 62 -14.77 -4.95 2.38
N VAL A 63 -15.99 -4.40 2.37
CA VAL A 63 -16.23 -2.95 2.34
C VAL A 63 -16.92 -2.54 3.61
N ARG A 64 -16.39 -1.53 4.28
CA ARG A 64 -16.98 -0.93 5.47
C ARG A 64 -17.70 0.36 5.09
N LYS A 65 -18.98 0.43 5.44
CA LYS A 65 -19.81 1.64 5.32
C LYS A 65 -20.26 2.04 6.72
N SER A 66 -19.85 3.22 7.17
CA SER A 66 -20.08 3.68 8.55
C SER A 66 -19.53 2.66 9.55
N SER A 67 -20.36 2.14 10.47
CA SER A 67 -19.95 1.18 11.49
C SER A 67 -20.09 -0.29 11.08
N ARG A 68 -20.53 -0.59 9.84
CA ARG A 68 -20.80 -1.95 9.39
C ARG A 68 -19.74 -2.43 8.39
N MET A 69 -19.10 -3.56 8.71
CA MET A 69 -18.25 -4.31 7.78
C MET A 69 -19.14 -5.23 6.93
N ILE A 70 -18.99 -5.16 5.61
CA ILE A 70 -19.74 -5.97 4.64
C ILE A 70 -18.75 -6.96 4.03
N ASP A 71 -18.97 -8.25 4.27
CA ASP A 71 -18.25 -9.32 3.59
C ASP A 71 -18.60 -9.32 2.09
N LEU A 72 -17.58 -9.32 1.24
CA LEU A 72 -17.75 -9.35 -0.22
C LEU A 72 -17.84 -10.78 -0.77
N GLY A 73 -17.45 -11.80 0.00
CA GLY A 73 -17.30 -13.17 -0.46
C GLY A 73 -16.11 -13.35 -1.42
N ALA A 74 -16.19 -14.36 -2.27
CA ALA A 74 -15.21 -14.69 -3.30
C ALA A 74 -15.92 -15.10 -4.62
N LEU A 75 -15.16 -15.51 -5.64
CA LEU A 75 -15.69 -15.88 -6.96
C LEU A 75 -16.00 -17.39 -7.06
N GLY A 76 -16.49 -17.99 -5.96
CA GLY A 76 -16.79 -19.42 -5.86
C GLY A 76 -15.73 -20.23 -5.12
N GLY A 77 -14.47 -19.78 -5.13
CA GLY A 77 -13.42 -20.30 -4.25
C GLY A 77 -13.56 -19.81 -2.80
N PRO A 78 -12.65 -20.26 -1.90
CA PRO A 78 -12.69 -19.87 -0.50
C PRO A 78 -12.15 -18.48 -0.20
N HIS A 79 -11.15 -17.97 -0.93
CA HIS A 79 -10.45 -16.74 -0.52
C HIS A 79 -10.71 -15.53 -1.43
N SER A 80 -10.72 -14.35 -0.82
CA SER A 80 -10.60 -13.08 -1.54
C SER A 80 -9.87 -12.02 -0.72
N GLN A 81 -9.25 -11.07 -1.41
CA GLN A 81 -8.48 -10.02 -0.77
C GLN A 81 -8.45 -8.73 -1.58
N SER A 82 -8.84 -7.63 -0.95
CA SER A 82 -8.66 -6.28 -1.50
C SER A 82 -7.18 -5.93 -1.57
N LEU A 83 -6.79 -5.01 -2.45
CA LEU A 83 -5.40 -4.55 -2.58
C LEU A 83 -5.21 -3.07 -2.23
N ALA A 84 -5.76 -2.14 -3.02
CA ALA A 84 -5.61 -0.71 -2.76
C ALA A 84 -6.95 0.05 -2.81
N GLY A 85 -7.82 -0.30 -3.75
CA GLY A 85 -8.87 0.61 -4.17
C GLY A 85 -10.25 0.41 -3.55
N ILE A 86 -10.79 1.51 -3.02
CA ILE A 86 -12.21 1.84 -3.12
C ILE A 86 -12.33 3.26 -3.72
N ASN A 87 -13.15 3.44 -4.75
CA ASN A 87 -13.36 4.75 -5.37
C ASN A 87 -14.51 5.54 -4.71
N GLU A 88 -14.76 6.77 -5.16
CA GLU A 88 -15.85 7.62 -4.67
C GLU A 88 -17.24 7.12 -5.08
N LEU A 89 -17.33 6.17 -6.00
CA LEU A 89 -18.57 5.47 -6.34
C LEU A 89 -18.82 4.26 -5.43
N GLY A 90 -17.84 3.84 -4.63
CA GLY A 90 -17.93 2.67 -3.74
C GLY A 90 -17.66 1.36 -4.46
N MET A 91 -16.96 1.42 -5.59
CA MET A 91 -16.41 0.25 -6.27
C MET A 91 -15.13 -0.14 -5.56
N ALA A 92 -15.00 -1.42 -5.22
CA ALA A 92 -13.80 -1.97 -4.56
C ALA A 92 -13.14 -3.01 -5.46
N THR A 93 -11.81 -3.14 -5.36
CA THR A 93 -11.03 -4.07 -6.18
C THR A 93 -10.16 -4.98 -5.33
N GLY A 94 -9.79 -6.11 -5.92
CA GLY A 94 -8.89 -7.07 -5.29
C GLY A 94 -8.65 -8.27 -6.19
N ALA A 95 -8.29 -9.38 -5.57
CA ALA A 95 -8.22 -10.69 -6.20
C ALA A 95 -9.06 -11.70 -5.41
N ALA A 96 -9.71 -12.62 -6.10
CA ALA A 96 -10.56 -13.64 -5.51
C ALA A 96 -10.41 -14.96 -6.25
N GLU A 97 -10.51 -16.05 -5.52
CA GLU A 97 -10.41 -17.39 -6.09
C GLU A 97 -11.70 -17.82 -6.76
N LEU A 98 -11.54 -18.51 -7.88
CA LEU A 98 -12.54 -19.40 -8.46
C LEU A 98 -12.49 -20.77 -7.75
N ASP A 99 -13.52 -21.60 -7.95
CA ASP A 99 -13.56 -22.99 -7.47
C ASP A 99 -12.77 -23.97 -8.36
N THR A 100 -12.06 -23.45 -9.35
CA THR A 100 -11.37 -24.22 -10.38
C THR A 100 -9.86 -24.23 -10.10
N PRO A 101 -9.21 -25.41 -10.05
CA PRO A 101 -7.75 -25.52 -9.91
C PRO A 101 -7.00 -24.80 -11.03
N ASP A 102 -5.89 -24.19 -10.68
CA ASP A 102 -4.98 -23.60 -11.66
C ASP A 102 -4.36 -24.70 -12.55
N PRO A 103 -4.52 -24.64 -13.88
CA PRO A 103 -4.00 -25.68 -14.79
C PRO A 103 -2.47 -25.82 -14.78
N SER A 104 -1.76 -24.75 -14.43
CA SER A 104 -0.31 -24.71 -14.30
C SER A 104 0.14 -25.07 -12.87
N GLY A 105 -0.80 -25.22 -11.93
CA GLY A 105 -0.51 -25.49 -10.52
C GLY A 105 0.01 -24.27 -9.76
N GLU A 106 -0.17 -23.06 -10.31
CA GLU A 106 0.30 -21.81 -9.70
C GLU A 106 -0.51 -21.50 -8.44
N ASP A 107 0.15 -20.92 -7.42
CA ASP A 107 -0.52 -20.30 -6.27
C ASP A 107 -0.43 -18.78 -6.42
N PHE A 108 -1.06 -18.25 -7.47
CA PHE A 108 -0.87 -16.87 -7.92
C PHE A 108 -1.23 -15.82 -6.86
N CYS A 109 -2.29 -16.08 -6.09
CA CYS A 109 -2.72 -15.20 -5.00
C CYS A 109 -2.08 -15.54 -3.65
N GLY A 110 -1.25 -16.59 -3.59
CA GLY A 110 -0.52 -16.98 -2.39
C GLY A 110 -1.41 -17.55 -1.29
N PHE A 111 -2.58 -18.12 -1.64
CA PHE A 111 -3.51 -18.62 -0.63
C PHE A 111 -3.18 -20.05 -0.16
N GLY A 112 -2.39 -20.79 -0.94
CA GLY A 112 -2.01 -22.18 -0.69
C GLY A 112 -3.00 -23.21 -1.25
N THR A 113 -4.02 -22.78 -1.99
CA THR A 113 -5.06 -23.64 -2.56
C THR A 113 -4.74 -24.11 -3.98
N HIS A 114 -3.85 -23.39 -4.68
CA HIS A 114 -3.58 -23.58 -6.11
C HIS A 114 -4.83 -23.48 -6.98
N LEU A 115 -5.78 -22.63 -6.59
CA LEU A 115 -6.96 -22.28 -7.37
C LEU A 115 -6.67 -21.08 -8.28
N ILE A 116 -7.39 -21.01 -9.39
CA ILE A 116 -7.33 -19.85 -10.28
C ILE A 116 -7.76 -18.60 -9.50
N CYS A 117 -6.96 -17.55 -9.59
CA CYS A 117 -7.23 -16.27 -8.99
C CYS A 117 -7.56 -15.21 -10.05
N ARG A 118 -8.68 -14.51 -9.87
CA ARG A 118 -9.10 -13.43 -10.76
C ARG A 118 -9.14 -12.10 -10.03
N GLY A 119 -8.64 -11.06 -10.71
CA GLY A 119 -8.92 -9.69 -10.33
C GLY A 119 -10.43 -9.48 -10.35
N PHE A 120 -10.95 -8.69 -9.42
CA PHE A 120 -12.38 -8.39 -9.40
C PHE A 120 -12.64 -6.89 -9.25
N VAL A 121 -13.83 -6.49 -9.69
CA VAL A 121 -14.49 -5.25 -9.29
C VAL A 121 -15.77 -5.61 -8.56
N TRP A 122 -15.92 -5.10 -7.34
CA TRP A 122 -17.13 -5.24 -6.55
C TRP A 122 -17.90 -3.92 -6.55
N ARG A 123 -19.22 -4.00 -6.72
CA ARG A 123 -20.13 -2.88 -6.51
C ARG A 123 -21.50 -3.37 -6.08
N ASP A 124 -22.02 -2.80 -4.99
CA ASP A 124 -23.41 -2.98 -4.54
C ASP A 124 -23.86 -4.45 -4.45
N GLY A 125 -22.98 -5.31 -3.94
CA GLY A 125 -23.23 -6.73 -3.71
C GLY A 125 -22.85 -7.65 -4.87
N LEU A 126 -22.42 -7.09 -6.00
CA LEU A 126 -21.98 -7.86 -7.16
C LEU A 126 -20.45 -7.82 -7.28
N MET A 127 -19.82 -9.00 -7.31
CA MET A 127 -18.41 -9.18 -7.64
C MET A 127 -18.29 -9.64 -9.09
N LEU A 128 -17.64 -8.83 -9.92
CA LEU A 128 -17.39 -9.14 -11.33
C LEU A 128 -15.91 -9.52 -11.53
N PRO A 129 -15.62 -10.70 -12.09
CA PRO A 129 -14.26 -11.08 -12.43
C PRO A 129 -13.74 -10.26 -13.61
N LEU A 130 -12.43 -9.99 -13.60
CA LEU A 130 -11.71 -9.30 -14.66
C LEU A 130 -10.94 -10.30 -15.52
N ASP A 131 -10.89 -10.03 -16.82
CA ASP A 131 -10.21 -10.89 -17.79
C ASP A 131 -8.69 -10.89 -17.57
N THR A 132 -8.02 -11.92 -18.09
CA THR A 132 -6.56 -12.05 -18.12
C THR A 132 -5.99 -11.55 -19.46
N LEU A 133 -4.67 -11.59 -19.64
CA LEU A 133 -4.00 -11.33 -20.92
C LEU A 133 -3.74 -12.62 -21.72
N GLY A 134 -4.52 -13.66 -21.45
CA GLY A 134 -4.44 -14.98 -22.09
C GLY A 134 -4.02 -16.11 -21.16
N GLY A 135 -3.45 -15.80 -19.99
CA GLY A 135 -3.15 -16.76 -18.94
C GLY A 135 -4.35 -17.08 -18.05
N HIS A 136 -4.09 -17.62 -16.86
CA HIS A 136 -5.15 -18.06 -15.95
C HIS A 136 -5.44 -17.03 -14.86
N ASN A 137 -4.46 -16.21 -14.47
CA ASN A 137 -4.60 -15.38 -13.29
C ASN A 137 -4.57 -13.88 -13.57
N SER A 138 -5.22 -13.12 -12.69
CA SER A 138 -5.16 -11.66 -12.65
C SER A 138 -5.38 -11.16 -11.22
N ALA A 139 -4.97 -9.93 -10.96
CA ALA A 139 -5.25 -9.22 -9.71
C ALA A 139 -5.45 -7.73 -9.96
N ALA A 140 -6.47 -7.15 -9.32
CA ALA A 140 -6.80 -5.74 -9.44
C ALA A 140 -6.38 -4.97 -8.19
N ALA A 141 -5.58 -3.92 -8.38
CA ALA A 141 -5.08 -3.10 -7.30
C ALA A 141 -6.07 -1.98 -6.94
N MET A 142 -6.34 -1.08 -7.89
CA MET A 142 -7.11 0.16 -7.69
C MET A 142 -8.12 0.37 -8.81
N VAL A 143 -9.21 1.07 -8.50
CA VAL A 143 -10.24 1.53 -9.45
C VAL A 143 -10.44 3.03 -9.30
N ASN A 144 -10.46 3.77 -10.41
CA ASN A 144 -10.72 5.22 -10.40
C ASN A 144 -12.23 5.54 -10.50
N ASN A 145 -12.60 6.82 -10.45
CA ASN A 145 -14.01 7.26 -10.46
C ASN A 145 -14.68 7.10 -11.83
N PHE A 146 -13.93 6.75 -12.88
CA PHE A 146 -14.45 6.38 -14.19
C PHE A 146 -14.66 4.85 -14.34
N GLY A 147 -14.33 4.07 -13.29
CA GLY A 147 -14.45 2.61 -13.32
C GLY A 147 -13.33 1.92 -14.09
N VAL A 148 -12.24 2.63 -14.40
CA VAL A 148 -11.02 2.03 -14.94
C VAL A 148 -10.26 1.40 -13.78
N VAL A 149 -9.74 0.20 -14.00
CA VAL A 149 -9.00 -0.57 -13.00
C VAL A 149 -7.55 -0.71 -13.42
N ALA A 150 -6.63 -0.68 -12.47
CA ALA A 150 -5.20 -0.99 -12.66
C ALA A 150 -4.80 -2.21 -11.83
N GLY A 151 -3.79 -2.94 -12.27
CA GLY A 151 -3.36 -4.19 -11.67
C GLY A 151 -2.36 -4.94 -12.57
N TYR A 152 -2.44 -6.26 -12.54
CA TYR A 152 -1.60 -7.13 -13.37
C TYR A 152 -2.34 -8.42 -13.75
N ALA A 153 -1.93 -9.01 -14.87
CA ALA A 153 -2.56 -10.21 -15.40
C ALA A 153 -1.55 -11.09 -16.14
N GLU A 154 -1.77 -12.39 -16.05
CA GLU A 154 -0.98 -13.38 -16.79
C GLU A 154 -1.29 -13.36 -18.27
N THR A 155 -0.23 -13.59 -19.03
CA THR A 155 -0.25 -13.85 -20.46
C THR A 155 -0.29 -15.35 -20.73
N ALA A 156 -0.53 -15.75 -21.98
CA ALA A 156 -0.44 -17.15 -22.39
C ALA A 156 1.01 -17.65 -22.60
N VAL A 157 2.02 -16.82 -22.29
CA VAL A 157 3.43 -17.12 -22.62
C VAL A 157 4.13 -17.69 -21.39
N PRO A 158 4.70 -18.91 -21.45
CA PRO A 158 5.49 -19.47 -20.37
C PRO A 158 6.78 -18.68 -20.10
N ASP A 159 7.13 -18.50 -18.83
CA ASP A 159 8.39 -17.93 -18.36
C ASP A 159 9.26 -19.02 -17.73
N ALA A 160 10.17 -19.61 -18.52
CA ALA A 160 11.06 -20.65 -18.03
C ALA A 160 12.16 -20.14 -17.08
N ALA A 161 12.38 -18.82 -16.99
CA ALA A 161 13.36 -18.23 -16.08
C ALA A 161 12.77 -17.92 -14.70
N CYS A 162 11.44 -17.97 -14.57
CA CYS A 162 10.72 -17.63 -13.37
C CYS A 162 10.86 -18.74 -12.31
N PRO A 163 11.26 -18.41 -11.06
CA PRO A 163 11.25 -19.38 -9.98
C PRO A 163 9.82 -19.89 -9.70
N PRO A 164 9.63 -21.19 -9.41
CA PRO A 164 8.33 -21.71 -8.98
C PRO A 164 7.78 -20.92 -7.78
N PRO A 165 6.44 -20.83 -7.64
CA PRO A 165 5.43 -21.58 -8.38
C PRO A 165 4.99 -20.95 -9.70
N GLN A 166 5.44 -19.74 -10.04
CA GLN A 166 4.98 -19.05 -11.25
C GLN A 166 5.58 -19.67 -12.52
N VAL A 167 4.72 -19.85 -13.50
CA VAL A 167 4.94 -20.55 -14.77
C VAL A 167 4.70 -19.61 -15.95
N LEU A 168 3.72 -18.70 -15.86
CA LEU A 168 3.37 -17.78 -16.94
C LEU A 168 3.93 -16.38 -16.69
N HIS A 169 4.31 -15.70 -17.77
CA HIS A 169 4.61 -14.26 -17.75
C HIS A 169 3.37 -13.46 -17.32
N TYR A 170 3.56 -12.40 -16.53
CA TYR A 170 2.50 -11.46 -16.13
C TYR A 170 2.86 -10.01 -16.47
N ARG A 171 1.87 -9.20 -16.79
CA ARG A 171 2.08 -7.81 -17.25
C ARG A 171 1.26 -6.83 -16.44
N PRO A 172 1.74 -5.58 -16.29
CA PRO A 172 0.92 -4.52 -15.76
C PRO A 172 -0.26 -4.32 -16.71
N ALA A 173 -1.44 -4.21 -16.14
CA ALA A 173 -2.69 -4.21 -16.89
C ALA A 173 -3.63 -3.12 -16.41
N VAL A 174 -4.43 -2.62 -17.34
CA VAL A 174 -5.60 -1.79 -17.06
C VAL A 174 -6.84 -2.40 -17.67
N TRP A 175 -7.98 -2.25 -16.99
CA TRP A 175 -9.27 -2.72 -17.48
C TRP A 175 -10.24 -1.58 -17.68
N ALA A 176 -10.91 -1.59 -18.83
CA ALA A 176 -12.10 -0.80 -19.10
C ALA A 176 -13.27 -1.79 -19.24
N GLY A 177 -14.17 -1.81 -18.25
CA GLY A 177 -15.05 -2.96 -18.06
C GLY A 177 -14.25 -4.18 -17.59
N THR A 178 -14.47 -5.35 -18.20
CA THR A 178 -13.74 -6.59 -17.84
C THR A 178 -12.52 -6.85 -18.70
N LYS A 179 -12.33 -6.13 -19.81
CA LYS A 179 -11.28 -6.43 -20.79
C LYS A 179 -9.93 -5.87 -20.36
N ALA A 180 -8.93 -6.75 -20.25
CA ALA A 180 -7.55 -6.38 -19.94
C ALA A 180 -6.84 -5.74 -21.14
N LEU A 181 -6.05 -4.70 -20.86
CA LEU A 181 -5.09 -4.10 -21.78
C LEU A 181 -3.73 -4.03 -21.08
N THR A 182 -2.67 -4.47 -21.76
CA THR A 182 -1.31 -4.40 -21.21
C THR A 182 -0.79 -2.96 -21.21
N LEU A 183 -0.06 -2.61 -20.16
CA LEU A 183 0.80 -1.44 -20.10
C LEU A 183 2.24 -1.84 -20.52
N PRO A 184 3.00 -0.94 -21.17
CA PRO A 184 4.37 -1.24 -21.61
C PRO A 184 5.33 -1.36 -20.43
N LEU A 185 6.35 -2.22 -20.54
CA LEU A 185 7.43 -2.34 -19.55
C LEU A 185 8.56 -1.33 -19.84
N TYR A 186 9.45 -1.12 -18.87
CA TYR A 186 10.74 -0.51 -19.14
C TYR A 186 11.57 -1.40 -20.08
N GLN A 187 12.45 -0.79 -20.88
CA GLN A 187 13.23 -1.53 -21.86
C GLN A 187 14.17 -2.54 -21.21
N GLY A 188 13.95 -3.82 -21.50
CA GLY A 188 14.76 -4.94 -21.00
C GLY A 188 14.12 -5.71 -19.85
N ASP A 189 13.08 -5.16 -19.24
CA ASP A 189 12.30 -5.83 -18.20
C ASP A 189 11.35 -6.86 -18.81
N THR A 190 11.07 -7.93 -18.06
CA THR A 190 10.19 -9.01 -18.51
C THR A 190 8.86 -9.01 -17.79
N GLU A 191 8.79 -8.57 -16.53
CA GLU A 191 7.56 -8.55 -15.74
C GLU A 191 7.19 -7.13 -15.28
N GLY A 192 5.95 -6.96 -14.84
CA GLY A 192 5.55 -5.73 -14.15
C GLY A 192 4.14 -5.78 -13.60
N ALA A 193 3.83 -4.79 -12.77
CA ALA A 193 2.52 -4.62 -12.17
C ALA A 193 2.18 -3.14 -11.98
N ALA A 194 0.90 -2.81 -12.18
CA ALA A 194 0.37 -1.51 -11.83
C ALA A 194 -0.31 -1.58 -10.44
N PHE A 195 0.12 -0.73 -9.52
CA PHE A 195 -0.33 -0.75 -8.13
C PHE A 195 -1.38 0.33 -7.83
N TRP A 196 -1.46 1.38 -8.65
CA TRP A 196 -2.42 2.47 -8.45
C TRP A 196 -2.79 3.17 -9.76
N LEU A 197 -3.87 3.94 -9.74
CA LEU A 197 -4.22 4.91 -10.77
C LEU A 197 -4.98 6.12 -10.20
N ASN A 198 -4.95 7.25 -10.92
CA ASN A 198 -5.71 8.46 -10.60
C ASN A 198 -6.87 8.69 -11.61
N ASP A 199 -7.67 9.72 -11.38
CA ASP A 199 -8.78 10.10 -12.26
C ASP A 199 -8.30 10.77 -13.56
N LEU A 200 -7.05 11.21 -13.63
CA LEU A 200 -6.42 11.68 -14.88
C LEU A 200 -6.10 10.55 -15.87
N GLY A 201 -6.29 9.28 -15.48
CA GLY A 201 -5.95 8.11 -16.29
C GLY A 201 -4.45 7.80 -16.30
N GLU A 202 -3.72 8.34 -15.32
CA GLU A 202 -2.33 7.95 -15.05
C GLU A 202 -2.32 6.76 -14.09
N SER A 203 -1.40 5.83 -14.32
CA SER A 203 -1.21 4.66 -13.46
C SER A 203 0.25 4.58 -13.02
N VAL A 204 0.51 4.06 -11.81
CA VAL A 204 1.86 3.88 -11.30
C VAL A 204 2.08 2.46 -10.80
N GLY A 205 3.34 2.04 -10.80
CA GLY A 205 3.74 0.70 -10.42
C GLY A 205 5.21 0.48 -10.69
N ALA A 206 5.55 -0.72 -11.15
CA ALA A 206 6.93 -1.05 -11.49
C ALA A 206 7.03 -2.09 -12.61
N SER A 207 8.20 -2.13 -13.25
CA SER A 207 8.66 -3.26 -14.06
C SER A 207 10.01 -3.79 -13.55
N GLY A 208 10.33 -5.01 -13.97
CA GLY A 208 11.56 -5.69 -13.59
C GLY A 208 11.57 -7.12 -14.11
N VAL A 209 11.95 -8.06 -13.26
CA VAL A 209 12.06 -9.48 -13.63
C VAL A 209 11.27 -10.36 -12.68
N CYS A 210 10.90 -11.55 -13.15
CA CYS A 210 10.41 -12.57 -12.25
C CYS A 210 11.52 -12.95 -11.26
N ALA A 211 11.15 -13.14 -10.00
CA ALA A 211 12.04 -13.52 -8.92
C ALA A 211 11.33 -14.45 -7.93
N THR A 212 12.01 -14.89 -6.89
CA THR A 212 11.33 -15.59 -5.78
C THR A 212 10.22 -14.71 -5.20
N PHE A 213 9.14 -15.34 -4.75
CA PHE A 213 8.02 -14.62 -4.12
C PHE A 213 8.50 -13.59 -3.10
N ASP A 214 8.08 -12.34 -3.30
CA ASP A 214 8.40 -11.23 -2.42
C ASP A 214 7.12 -10.73 -1.77
N ALA A 215 7.04 -10.88 -0.45
CA ALA A 215 5.88 -10.47 0.33
C ALA A 215 5.56 -8.97 0.19
N ARG A 216 6.55 -8.13 -0.15
CA ARG A 216 6.36 -6.69 -0.34
C ARG A 216 5.40 -6.37 -1.47
N TYR A 217 5.49 -7.13 -2.56
CA TYR A 217 4.67 -6.96 -3.76
C TYR A 217 3.61 -8.04 -3.90
N SER A 218 3.74 -9.12 -3.13
CA SER A 218 2.80 -10.25 -3.09
C SER A 218 2.72 -11.00 -4.41
N MET A 219 3.88 -11.10 -5.03
CA MET A 219 4.08 -11.73 -6.33
C MET A 219 5.57 -12.11 -6.48
N PRO A 220 5.89 -13.07 -7.36
CA PRO A 220 7.26 -13.47 -7.67
C PRO A 220 7.95 -12.43 -8.54
N PHE A 221 8.26 -11.28 -7.95
CA PHE A 221 8.67 -10.07 -8.66
C PHE A 221 9.81 -9.36 -7.95
N ARG A 222 10.82 -8.96 -8.73
CA ARG A 222 11.83 -7.99 -8.30
C ARG A 222 11.67 -6.74 -9.17
N PRO A 223 11.07 -5.65 -8.64
CA PRO A 223 10.97 -4.41 -9.38
C PRO A 223 12.33 -3.73 -9.45
N ASP A 224 12.73 -3.38 -10.67
CA ASP A 224 13.99 -2.69 -10.94
C ASP A 224 13.73 -1.22 -11.29
N HIS A 225 12.58 -0.93 -11.91
CA HIS A 225 12.19 0.41 -12.37
C HIS A 225 10.80 0.80 -11.84
N ALA A 226 10.74 1.92 -11.10
CA ALA A 226 9.48 2.53 -10.71
C ALA A 226 8.91 3.30 -11.91
N LEU A 227 7.65 3.04 -12.26
CA LEU A 227 7.05 3.56 -13.49
C LEU A 227 5.81 4.40 -13.25
N LEU A 228 5.65 5.41 -14.09
CA LEU A 228 4.40 6.13 -14.36
C LEU A 228 3.96 5.83 -15.79
N TRP A 229 2.78 5.24 -15.94
CA TRP A 229 2.13 5.08 -17.23
C TRP A 229 1.20 6.25 -17.52
N ARG A 230 1.47 6.91 -18.65
CA ARG A 230 0.67 8.05 -19.12
C ARG A 230 0.57 8.04 -20.63
N LEU A 231 -0.66 8.19 -21.14
CA LEU A 231 -0.95 8.22 -22.57
C LEU A 231 -0.32 7.02 -23.32
N GLY A 232 -0.41 5.83 -22.70
CA GLY A 232 0.11 4.58 -23.26
C GLY A 232 1.64 4.44 -23.26
N ARG A 233 2.37 5.29 -22.54
CA ARG A 233 3.84 5.25 -22.43
C ARG A 233 4.27 4.98 -20.99
N ALA A 234 5.30 4.16 -20.82
CA ALA A 234 6.02 4.03 -19.56
C ALA A 234 7.01 5.20 -19.42
N ILE A 235 6.95 5.88 -18.29
CA ILE A 235 7.89 6.92 -17.87
C ILE A 235 8.65 6.37 -16.67
N ASP A 236 9.96 6.23 -16.82
CA ASP A 236 10.85 5.89 -15.72
C ASP A 236 10.93 7.06 -14.73
N LEU A 237 10.66 6.78 -13.46
CA LEU A 237 10.71 7.76 -12.39
C LEU A 237 12.14 7.96 -11.84
N GLY A 238 13.07 7.07 -12.20
CA GLY A 238 14.41 7.01 -11.62
C GLY A 238 14.44 6.26 -10.29
N ASN A 239 15.51 6.45 -9.51
CA ASN A 239 15.72 5.84 -8.20
C ASN A 239 16.57 6.75 -7.30
N LEU A 240 16.73 6.39 -6.02
CA LEU A 240 17.56 7.09 -5.03
C LEU A 240 19.05 6.66 -5.07
N GLY A 241 19.50 6.09 -6.19
CA GLY A 241 20.87 5.64 -6.42
C GLY A 241 21.08 4.13 -6.24
N GLY A 242 20.06 3.39 -5.81
CA GLY A 242 20.04 1.93 -5.74
C GLY A 242 19.73 1.26 -7.08
N LYS A 243 19.72 -0.08 -7.09
CA LYS A 243 19.55 -0.89 -8.32
C LYS A 243 18.28 -1.74 -8.33
N PHE A 244 17.73 -2.06 -7.17
CA PHE A 244 16.60 -2.96 -7.04
C PHE A 244 15.53 -2.31 -6.16
N ASN A 245 14.37 -2.97 -6.09
CA ASN A 245 13.27 -2.59 -5.20
C ASN A 245 12.80 -1.14 -5.41
N ASN A 246 12.76 -0.73 -6.67
CA ASN A 246 12.27 0.59 -7.06
C ASN A 246 10.83 0.45 -7.55
N ALA A 247 9.86 0.86 -6.74
CA ALA A 247 8.45 0.74 -7.08
C ALA A 247 7.64 1.95 -6.63
N ALA A 248 6.70 2.36 -7.47
CA ALA A 248 5.70 3.37 -7.14
C ALA A 248 4.40 2.72 -6.67
N PHE A 249 3.89 3.14 -5.51
CA PHE A 249 2.72 2.51 -4.86
C PHE A 249 1.47 3.39 -4.88
N GLY A 250 1.61 4.72 -4.91
CA GLY A 250 0.49 5.65 -4.87
C GLY A 250 0.72 6.86 -5.76
N ILE A 251 -0.36 7.40 -6.33
CA ILE A 251 -0.36 8.65 -7.11
C ILE A 251 -1.61 9.47 -6.77
N ASN A 252 -1.44 10.79 -6.65
CA ASN A 252 -2.55 11.72 -6.44
C ASN A 252 -3.02 12.41 -7.74
N GLU A 253 -4.02 13.28 -7.66
CA GLU A 253 -4.58 14.01 -8.81
C GLU A 253 -3.69 15.17 -9.30
N HIS A 254 -2.52 15.36 -8.69
CA HIS A 254 -1.50 16.33 -9.12
C HIS A 254 -0.28 15.67 -9.79
N SER A 255 -0.39 14.37 -10.10
CA SER A 255 0.70 13.54 -10.64
C SER A 255 1.92 13.48 -9.72
N GLU A 256 1.71 13.58 -8.42
CA GLU A 256 2.73 13.33 -7.40
C GLU A 256 2.66 11.86 -6.99
N VAL A 257 3.82 11.21 -6.96
CA VAL A 257 3.92 9.75 -6.82
C VAL A 257 4.72 9.41 -5.58
N VAL A 258 4.26 8.42 -4.81
CA VAL A 258 4.99 7.87 -3.67
C VAL A 258 5.31 6.41 -3.88
N GLY A 259 6.35 5.94 -3.21
CA GLY A 259 6.78 4.56 -3.31
C GLY A 259 7.97 4.25 -2.41
N ALA A 260 8.74 3.24 -2.79
CA ALA A 260 10.01 2.87 -2.17
C ALA A 260 11.12 2.73 -3.22
N SER A 261 12.33 3.11 -2.85
CA SER A 261 13.51 3.02 -3.71
C SER A 261 14.76 2.75 -2.87
N GLU A 262 15.65 1.88 -3.37
CA GLU A 262 16.95 1.63 -2.74
C GLU A 262 17.89 2.83 -2.88
N LEU A 263 18.78 2.96 -1.91
CA LEU A 263 19.79 4.01 -1.82
C LEU A 263 21.09 3.61 -2.53
N ALA A 264 21.94 4.61 -2.78
CA ALA A 264 23.27 4.38 -3.30
C ALA A 264 24.12 3.52 -2.34
N GLY A 265 24.74 2.47 -2.89
CA GLY A 265 25.59 1.55 -2.12
C GLY A 265 24.85 0.31 -1.60
N ASP A 266 23.55 0.22 -1.83
CA ASP A 266 22.79 -0.98 -1.51
C ASP A 266 23.19 -2.20 -2.35
N THR A 267 23.02 -3.37 -1.74
CA THR A 267 23.25 -4.67 -2.36
C THR A 267 21.91 -5.36 -2.54
N PRO A 268 21.78 -6.36 -3.46
CA PRO A 268 20.54 -7.12 -3.62
C PRO A 268 20.00 -7.76 -2.31
N THR A 269 20.85 -7.85 -1.28
CA THR A 269 20.53 -8.45 0.01
C THR A 269 20.38 -7.45 1.16
N SER A 270 20.71 -6.17 0.97
CA SER A 270 20.65 -5.18 2.05
C SER A 270 19.22 -4.72 2.33
N GLY A 271 18.41 -4.58 1.28
CA GLY A 271 16.99 -4.26 1.39
C GLY A 271 16.68 -2.89 1.99
N PHE A 272 17.67 -2.00 2.11
CA PHE A 272 17.49 -0.65 2.67
C PHE A 272 16.83 0.28 1.65
N GLN A 273 15.53 0.10 1.48
CA GLN A 273 14.70 1.01 0.69
C GLN A 273 14.20 2.16 1.58
N HIS A 274 14.15 3.35 0.99
CA HIS A 274 13.51 4.51 1.59
C HIS A 274 12.24 4.88 0.82
N ALA A 275 11.27 5.42 1.56
CA ALA A 275 10.11 6.06 1.02
C ALA A 275 10.53 7.27 0.18
N PHE A 276 9.92 7.44 -1.00
CA PHE A 276 10.17 8.61 -1.85
C PHE A 276 8.89 9.39 -2.15
N LEU A 277 9.07 10.67 -2.48
CA LEU A 277 8.10 11.49 -3.21
C LEU A 277 8.70 11.88 -4.55
N TRP A 278 8.05 11.50 -5.65
CA TRP A 278 8.39 11.94 -6.99
C TRP A 278 7.44 13.05 -7.43
N ARG A 279 8.01 14.16 -7.90
CA ARG A 279 7.26 15.31 -8.39
C ARG A 279 8.02 15.99 -9.51
N ARG A 280 7.37 16.15 -10.66
CA ARG A 280 7.91 16.89 -11.83
C ARG A 280 9.32 16.44 -12.24
N GLY A 281 9.57 15.14 -12.26
CA GLY A 281 10.86 14.58 -12.70
C GLY A 281 11.91 14.47 -11.60
N VAL A 282 11.59 14.79 -10.35
CA VAL A 282 12.54 14.72 -9.22
C VAL A 282 12.01 13.73 -8.19
N MET A 283 12.81 12.70 -7.91
CA MET A 283 12.60 11.78 -6.79
C MET A 283 13.28 12.34 -5.53
N THR A 284 12.52 12.51 -4.46
CA THR A 284 12.98 13.03 -3.17
C THR A 284 12.90 11.94 -2.12
N ASP A 285 14.00 11.66 -1.44
CA ASP A 285 14.03 10.76 -0.28
C ASP A 285 13.25 11.39 0.89
N LEU A 286 12.31 10.64 1.47
CA LEU A 286 11.53 11.06 2.63
C LEU A 286 12.17 10.66 3.97
N GLY A 287 13.19 9.80 3.93
CA GLY A 287 13.90 9.25 5.08
C GLY A 287 13.09 8.21 5.86
N THR A 288 13.46 8.04 7.12
CA THR A 288 12.84 7.10 8.07
C THR A 288 12.43 7.82 9.36
N LEU A 289 11.68 7.14 10.23
CA LEU A 289 11.52 7.60 11.60
C LEU A 289 12.86 7.54 12.36
N PRO A 290 13.08 8.37 13.39
CA PRO A 290 14.34 8.36 14.14
C PRO A 290 14.68 6.97 14.71
N GLY A 291 15.82 6.40 14.27
CA GLY A 291 16.30 5.08 14.68
C GLY A 291 15.97 3.94 13.71
N ASP A 292 15.04 4.16 12.78
CA ASP A 292 14.66 3.19 11.76
C ASP A 292 15.60 3.25 10.55
N GLN A 293 15.65 2.15 9.78
CA GLN A 293 16.59 1.94 8.66
C GLN A 293 15.91 1.77 7.30
N GLN A 294 14.61 1.51 7.26
CA GLN A 294 13.86 1.32 6.02
C GLN A 294 12.51 2.02 6.10
N SER A 295 11.98 2.43 4.96
CA SER A 295 10.64 2.99 4.88
C SER A 295 10.01 2.79 3.50
N ALA A 296 8.68 2.84 3.44
CA ALA A 296 7.92 2.83 2.20
C ALA A 296 6.69 3.73 2.35
N ALA A 297 6.44 4.60 1.37
CA ALA A 297 5.22 5.40 1.31
C ALA A 297 4.23 4.73 0.36
N ILE A 298 3.01 4.46 0.84
CA ILE A 298 1.99 3.66 0.16
C ILE A 298 0.82 4.55 -0.25
N GLY A 299 0.27 5.30 0.70
CA GLY A 299 -0.83 6.23 0.46
C GLY A 299 -0.35 7.66 0.23
N ILE A 300 -1.02 8.40 -0.66
CA ILE A 300 -0.84 9.84 -0.85
C ILE A 300 -2.20 10.50 -1.14
N ASN A 301 -2.44 11.68 -0.56
CA ASN A 301 -3.63 12.49 -0.86
C ASN A 301 -3.29 13.73 -1.72
N ASN A 302 -4.31 14.52 -2.08
CA ASN A 302 -4.15 15.70 -2.93
C ASN A 302 -3.48 16.89 -2.24
N TYR A 303 -3.15 16.78 -0.96
CA TYR A 303 -2.37 17.75 -0.20
C TYR A 303 -0.89 17.37 -0.07
N ALA A 304 -0.43 16.37 -0.84
CA ALA A 304 0.91 15.81 -0.76
C ALA A 304 1.26 15.29 0.65
N GLN A 305 0.27 14.84 1.40
CA GLN A 305 0.48 14.08 2.63
C GLN A 305 0.60 12.61 2.26
N ALA A 306 1.61 11.93 2.79
CA ALA A 306 1.87 10.53 2.49
C ALA A 306 1.84 9.68 3.77
N THR A 307 1.39 8.44 3.65
CA THR A 307 1.39 7.48 4.75
C THR A 307 2.06 6.18 4.33
N GLY A 308 2.53 5.43 5.30
CA GLY A 308 3.12 4.12 5.07
C GLY A 308 3.82 3.61 6.31
N VAL A 309 4.93 2.92 6.11
CA VAL A 309 5.66 2.20 7.16
C VAL A 309 7.11 2.61 7.24
N SER A 310 7.63 2.64 8.46
CA SER A 310 9.04 2.78 8.80
C SER A 310 9.46 1.59 9.67
N VAL A 311 10.68 1.10 9.50
CA VAL A 311 11.14 -0.21 9.98
C VAL A 311 12.54 -0.10 10.56
N ASP A 312 12.74 -0.61 11.77
CA ASP A 312 14.05 -0.64 12.41
C ASP A 312 14.93 -1.84 11.99
N ALA A 313 16.10 -1.93 12.62
CA ALA A 313 17.09 -2.97 12.37
C ALA A 313 16.59 -4.38 12.72
N GLN A 314 15.63 -4.49 13.63
CA GLN A 314 15.00 -5.74 14.07
C GLN A 314 13.81 -6.10 13.18
N GLY A 315 13.40 -5.17 12.31
CA GLY A 315 12.24 -5.24 11.46
C GLY A 315 11.05 -4.48 12.04
N ASP A 316 10.96 -4.20 13.34
CA ASP A 316 9.71 -3.77 13.95
C ASP A 316 9.14 -2.51 13.26
N THR A 317 7.88 -2.65 12.82
CA THR A 317 7.21 -1.70 11.93
C THR A 317 6.50 -0.61 12.72
N THR A 318 6.44 0.59 12.13
CA THR A 318 5.74 1.73 12.68
C THR A 318 5.11 2.54 11.56
N GLY A 319 3.80 2.79 11.67
CA GLY A 319 3.11 3.63 10.70
C GLY A 319 3.54 5.09 10.80
N PHE A 320 3.70 5.76 9.66
CA PHE A 320 4.03 7.18 9.63
C PHE A 320 3.02 8.03 8.83
N LEU A 321 3.01 9.32 9.14
CA LEU A 321 2.45 10.40 8.31
C LEU A 321 3.59 11.33 7.92
N TRP A 322 3.80 11.52 6.62
CA TRP A 322 4.71 12.52 6.08
C TRP A 322 3.93 13.73 5.59
N GLN A 323 4.30 14.91 6.04
CA GLN A 323 3.74 16.17 5.57
C GLN A 323 4.72 17.32 5.78
N HIS A 324 4.75 18.27 4.85
CA HIS A 324 5.58 19.47 4.92
C HIS A 324 7.07 19.18 5.21
N GLY A 325 7.64 18.15 4.57
CA GLY A 325 9.06 17.81 4.73
C GLY A 325 9.41 17.07 6.02
N ARG A 326 8.42 16.61 6.78
CA ARG A 326 8.65 15.91 8.05
C ARG A 326 7.83 14.62 8.14
N MET A 327 8.49 13.55 8.59
CA MET A 327 7.87 12.29 8.96
C MET A 327 7.46 12.31 10.44
N TYR A 328 6.20 11.98 10.72
CA TYR A 328 5.60 11.85 12.05
C TYR A 328 5.27 10.39 12.30
N ASN A 329 5.58 9.88 13.50
CA ASN A 329 5.09 8.58 13.95
C ASN A 329 3.59 8.67 14.23
N LEU A 330 2.75 7.87 13.56
CA LEU A 330 1.29 7.88 13.75
C LEU A 330 0.89 7.58 15.20
N ASN A 331 1.68 6.78 15.93
CA ASN A 331 1.42 6.44 17.34
C ASN A 331 1.58 7.65 18.27
N ASP A 332 2.40 8.63 17.89
CA ASP A 332 2.55 9.88 18.67
C ASP A 332 1.37 10.85 18.42
N LEU A 333 0.54 10.57 17.41
CA LEU A 333 -0.60 11.41 17.01
C LEU A 333 -1.95 10.92 17.56
N ILE A 334 -2.03 9.68 18.04
CA ILE A 334 -3.23 9.07 18.67
C ILE A 334 -3.15 9.08 20.21
N PRO A 335 -4.26 8.90 20.95
CA PRO A 335 -4.22 8.89 22.41
C PRO A 335 -3.38 7.73 22.94
N ALA A 336 -2.55 7.99 23.95
CA ALA A 336 -1.67 6.97 24.54
C ALA A 336 -2.43 5.82 25.22
N ASP A 337 -3.68 6.08 25.63
CA ASP A 337 -4.62 5.13 26.23
C ASP A 337 -5.56 4.49 25.19
N SER A 338 -5.30 4.68 23.88
CA SER A 338 -6.11 4.10 22.80
C SER A 338 -6.13 2.57 22.79
N GLY A 339 -5.17 1.91 23.45
CA GLY A 339 -5.03 0.46 23.44
C GLY A 339 -4.57 -0.11 22.10
N MET A 340 -4.19 0.73 21.15
CA MET A 340 -3.75 0.35 19.81
C MET A 340 -2.30 0.77 19.57
N TYR A 341 -1.61 0.03 18.69
CA TYR A 341 -0.33 0.45 18.13
C TYR A 341 -0.36 0.25 16.62
N ILE A 342 -0.25 1.36 15.88
CA ILE A 342 -0.28 1.41 14.42
C ILE A 342 1.04 0.90 13.86
N LEU A 343 0.94 -0.15 13.05
CA LEU A 343 2.07 -0.82 12.41
C LEU A 343 2.32 -0.28 10.99
N ASP A 344 1.26 0.05 10.25
CA ASP A 344 1.34 0.57 8.87
C ASP A 344 0.12 1.46 8.55
N GLY A 345 0.32 2.49 7.72
CA GLY A 345 -0.72 3.37 7.19
C GLY A 345 -0.88 3.24 5.68
N PHE A 346 -1.73 2.32 5.22
CA PHE A 346 -1.90 2.01 3.79
C PHE A 346 -2.62 3.07 2.98
N GLY A 347 -3.60 3.77 3.58
CA GLY A 347 -4.47 4.67 2.85
C GLY A 347 -4.69 5.98 3.57
N ILE A 348 -4.76 7.07 2.81
CA ILE A 348 -5.12 8.41 3.29
C ILE A 348 -6.07 9.07 2.29
N ASN A 349 -7.12 9.73 2.77
CA ASN A 349 -8.00 10.55 1.91
C ASN A 349 -7.72 12.06 2.05
N ASP A 350 -8.43 12.87 1.26
CA ASP A 350 -8.29 14.33 1.28
C ASP A 350 -8.82 14.99 2.56
N HIS A 351 -9.54 14.26 3.41
CA HIS A 351 -9.89 14.71 4.77
C HIS A 351 -8.77 14.44 5.79
N GLY A 352 -7.65 13.86 5.35
CA GLY A 352 -6.53 13.48 6.21
C GLY A 352 -6.81 12.27 7.08
N GLN A 353 -7.91 11.53 6.83
CA GLN A 353 -8.21 10.28 7.53
C GLN A 353 -7.28 9.19 7.03
N VAL A 354 -6.70 8.42 7.96
CA VAL A 354 -5.74 7.36 7.66
C VAL A 354 -6.33 6.00 8.00
N VAL A 355 -6.10 5.01 7.15
CA VAL A 355 -6.42 3.60 7.41
C VAL A 355 -5.18 2.74 7.23
N GLY A 356 -5.19 1.57 7.86
CA GLY A 356 -4.05 0.66 7.82
C GLY A 356 -4.28 -0.53 8.73
N LEU A 357 -3.20 -1.02 9.35
CA LEU A 357 -3.24 -2.10 10.32
C LEU A 357 -2.60 -1.69 11.65
N ALA A 358 -3.17 -2.17 12.74
CA ALA A 358 -2.71 -1.90 14.08
C ALA A 358 -2.89 -3.13 14.98
N VAL A 359 -2.01 -3.30 15.95
CA VAL A 359 -2.16 -4.34 16.98
C VAL A 359 -2.97 -3.78 18.14
N GLN A 360 -3.97 -4.55 18.58
CA GLN A 360 -4.63 -4.34 19.87
C GLN A 360 -3.70 -4.80 21.00
N LEU A 361 -3.31 -3.89 21.88
CA LEU A 361 -2.31 -4.15 22.92
C LEU A 361 -2.81 -5.09 24.03
N VAL A 362 -4.12 -5.19 24.21
CA VAL A 362 -4.73 -6.06 25.22
C VAL A 362 -4.86 -7.50 24.72
N THR A 363 -5.41 -7.69 23.53
CA THR A 363 -5.69 -9.03 22.97
C THR A 363 -4.49 -9.59 22.19
N GLY A 364 -3.65 -8.72 21.63
CA GLY A 364 -2.60 -9.09 20.70
C GLY A 364 -3.11 -9.43 19.29
N GLU A 365 -4.37 -9.15 18.99
CA GLU A 365 -4.95 -9.29 17.65
C GLU A 365 -4.54 -8.11 16.76
N VAL A 366 -4.52 -8.33 15.44
CA VAL A 366 -4.16 -7.32 14.45
C VAL A 366 -5.39 -6.96 13.63
N HIS A 367 -5.83 -5.71 13.74
CA HIS A 367 -7.04 -5.22 13.12
C HIS A 367 -6.76 -4.04 12.19
N GLY A 368 -7.66 -3.85 11.22
CA GLY A 368 -7.76 -2.60 10.50
C GLY A 368 -8.15 -1.46 11.43
N PHE A 369 -7.64 -0.26 11.18
CA PHE A 369 -8.03 0.94 11.93
C PHE A 369 -8.52 2.06 10.99
N LEU A 370 -9.25 3.01 11.58
CA LEU A 370 -9.51 4.33 11.02
C LEU A 370 -9.00 5.39 12.00
N ALA A 371 -8.04 6.21 11.58
CA ALA A 371 -7.59 7.38 12.29
C ALA A 371 -8.27 8.63 11.69
N ASN A 372 -9.04 9.35 12.50
CA ASN A 372 -9.74 10.58 12.11
C ASN A 372 -9.00 11.80 12.62
N LEU A 373 -8.71 12.75 11.74
CA LEU A 373 -8.03 14.00 12.11
C LEU A 373 -8.93 14.86 13.01
N ASP A 374 -8.43 15.21 14.18
CA ASP A 374 -9.13 16.06 15.15
C ASP A 374 -8.88 17.54 14.85
N ASN A 375 -9.81 18.17 14.12
CA ASN A 375 -9.71 19.59 13.72
C ASN A 375 -10.02 20.62 14.84
N GLY A 376 -9.80 20.28 16.12
CA GLY A 376 -9.77 21.26 17.22
C GLY A 376 -11.03 21.39 18.10
N GLY A 377 -11.44 20.31 18.77
CA GLY A 377 -12.53 20.32 19.75
C GLY A 377 -12.17 19.97 21.21
N SER A 378 -10.93 19.59 21.51
CA SER A 378 -10.55 19.15 22.87
C SER A 378 -9.34 19.91 23.39
N THR A 379 -9.59 20.73 24.41
CA THR A 379 -8.61 21.41 25.25
C THR A 379 -7.85 20.39 26.09
N ALA A 380 -6.63 20.07 25.67
CA ALA A 380 -5.43 19.78 26.47
C ALA A 380 -4.46 19.01 25.58
N VAL A 381 -3.66 19.74 24.78
CA VAL A 381 -2.49 19.16 24.13
C VAL A 381 -1.48 18.87 25.24
N GLN A 382 -1.58 17.70 25.86
CA GLN A 382 -0.45 17.15 26.58
C GLN A 382 0.61 16.83 25.54
N VAL A 383 1.83 17.31 25.76
CA VAL A 383 3.01 16.81 25.05
C VAL A 383 2.99 15.30 25.25
N ARG A 384 2.61 14.55 24.20
CA ARG A 384 2.46 13.10 24.30
C ARG A 384 3.86 12.52 24.33
N ALA A 385 4.14 11.71 25.35
CA ALA A 385 5.36 10.93 25.38
C ALA A 385 5.36 9.98 24.17
N HIS A 386 6.51 9.85 23.53
CA HIS A 386 6.69 8.93 22.42
C HIS A 386 6.23 7.52 22.84
N GLN A 387 5.34 6.91 22.05
CA GLN A 387 4.88 5.55 22.34
C GLN A 387 5.94 4.56 21.86
N ALA A 388 6.66 3.96 22.81
CA ALA A 388 7.67 2.96 22.51
C ALA A 388 7.06 1.77 21.74
N LYS A 389 7.84 1.19 20.82
CA LYS A 389 7.43 -0.02 20.09
C LYS A 389 7.11 -1.14 21.09
N PRO A 390 5.90 -1.71 21.09
CA PRO A 390 5.54 -2.77 22.01
C PRO A 390 6.24 -4.07 21.59
N MET A 391 6.59 -4.91 22.57
CA MET A 391 6.96 -6.29 22.23
C MET A 391 5.71 -7.02 21.74
N LEU A 392 5.69 -7.36 20.44
CA LEU A 392 4.55 -8.04 19.84
C LEU A 392 4.31 -9.41 20.48
N SER A 393 3.05 -9.69 20.80
CA SER A 393 2.63 -11.00 21.31
C SER A 393 2.99 -12.11 20.32
N ALA A 394 3.12 -13.35 20.79
CA ALA A 394 3.37 -14.49 19.90
C ALA A 394 2.25 -14.67 18.86
N GLN A 395 1.02 -14.31 19.25
CA GLN A 395 -0.13 -14.29 18.34
C GLN A 395 0.01 -13.21 17.27
N ALA A 396 0.30 -11.96 17.65
CA ALA A 396 0.50 -10.86 16.71
C ALA A 396 1.62 -11.20 15.72
N ARG A 397 2.76 -11.71 16.21
CA ARG A 397 3.88 -12.14 15.36
C ARG A 397 3.49 -13.29 14.42
N ARG A 398 2.68 -14.24 14.87
CA ARG A 398 2.16 -15.32 14.00
C ARG A 398 1.22 -14.77 12.94
N GLN A 399 0.28 -13.92 13.31
CA GLN A 399 -0.67 -13.31 12.38
C GLN A 399 0.04 -12.44 11.35
N ILE A 400 1.00 -11.63 11.79
CA ILE A 400 1.89 -10.86 10.91
C ILE A 400 2.72 -11.82 10.06
N GLY A 401 3.25 -12.90 10.61
CA GLY A 401 3.97 -13.92 9.85
C GLY A 401 3.13 -14.57 8.73
N VAL A 402 1.88 -14.91 9.03
CA VAL A 402 0.99 -15.64 8.11
C VAL A 402 0.31 -14.72 7.11
N TRP A 403 -0.24 -13.60 7.57
CA TRP A 403 -1.09 -12.73 6.75
C TRP A 403 -0.35 -11.53 6.17
N VAL A 404 0.74 -11.10 6.82
CA VAL A 404 1.57 -9.97 6.38
C VAL A 404 2.83 -10.47 5.65
N HIS A 405 3.55 -11.46 6.20
CA HIS A 405 4.87 -11.89 5.68
C HIS A 405 4.82 -13.05 4.69
N ALA A 406 3.88 -13.99 4.86
CA ALA A 406 3.69 -15.06 3.89
C ALA A 406 2.78 -14.64 2.74
N LYS A 407 1.99 -13.55 2.91
CA LYS A 407 0.88 -13.24 1.99
C LYS A 407 0.67 -11.80 1.55
N ARG A 408 1.29 -10.74 2.11
CA ARG A 408 1.24 -9.32 1.64
C ARG A 408 1.78 -8.36 2.70
N ILE A 409 2.88 -7.63 2.48
CA ILE A 409 3.15 -6.23 2.92
C ILE A 409 4.60 -5.78 2.69
N GLY A 410 4.70 -4.50 2.30
CA GLY A 410 5.82 -3.74 1.76
C GLY A 410 7.12 -3.58 2.54
N VAL A 411 7.41 -4.33 3.62
CA VAL A 411 8.78 -4.40 4.17
C VAL A 411 9.04 -5.77 4.79
N ARG A 412 10.23 -6.32 4.58
CA ARG A 412 10.68 -7.58 5.18
C ARG A 412 11.03 -7.34 6.65
N LEU A 413 10.30 -7.93 7.61
CA LEU A 413 10.89 -8.16 8.94
C LEU A 413 12.07 -9.13 8.77
N ALA A 414 13.25 -8.76 9.25
CA ALA A 414 14.39 -9.67 9.30
C ALA A 414 14.05 -10.91 10.16
N LYS A 415 14.65 -12.06 9.83
CA LYS A 415 14.43 -13.34 10.51
C LYS A 415 14.82 -13.33 11.98
#